data_AF-A0A9W8WMC4-F1
#
_entry.id   AF-A0A9W8WMC4-F1
#
_cell.length_a   1.000
_cell.length_b   1.000
_cell.length_c   1.000
_cell.angle_alpha   90.00
_cell.angle_beta   90.00
_cell.angle_gamma   90.00
#
_symmetry.space_group_name_H-M   'P 1'
#
loop_
_entity.id
_entity.type
_entity.pdbx_description
1 polymer ?
#
loop_
_entity_poly.entity_id
_entity_poly.type
_entity_poly.pdbx_seq_one_letter_code
_entity_poly.pdbx_strand_id
1 'polypeptide(L)'
;MQLNTPPRMLRVVVGCATGALVLVLTLSVLMQKRDHRSVGLAGLPSDENSTLPALTEQKPTWTTEQLEPKLAYAQYATDLDYLPLPSPNGPASSPLTLTLSSPVAVPRAYWLNEKNTEIAKQVLGSHVMLIEPNMARYKKIINEALQSGDFDMEVINHMFKDSAMILPHRRIALLTGEFRSEDHSKYLAPGEDEEWNAIGEVSRSVLVHFSDWPLPKPWRSRTKKQWVDALPECPDDDVEREDRPRCADQMIWTGFYENYDRLKEQECGILH
;
A
#
# COMPACT_ATOMS: atom_id res chain seq x y z
N MET A 1 -40.16 28.05 -52.88
CA MET A 1 -38.81 28.59 -52.58
C MET A 1 -37.95 27.44 -52.09
N GLN A 2 -37.05 26.92 -52.92
CA GLN A 2 -36.06 25.93 -52.50
C GLN A 2 -34.78 26.65 -52.07
N LEU A 3 -34.40 26.55 -50.80
CA LEU A 3 -33.12 27.06 -50.31
C LEU A 3 -32.00 26.12 -50.76
N ASN A 4 -31.25 26.53 -51.79
CA ASN A 4 -30.06 25.81 -52.22
C ASN A 4 -28.87 26.23 -51.35
N THR A 5 -28.66 25.54 -50.22
CA THR A 5 -27.54 25.83 -49.31
C THR A 5 -26.29 25.08 -49.78
N PRO A 6 -25.14 25.74 -49.97
CA PRO A 6 -23.94 25.09 -50.50
C PRO A 6 -23.42 24.03 -49.50
N PRO A 7 -22.97 22.85 -49.98
CA PRO A 7 -22.63 21.69 -49.14
C PRO A 7 -21.50 21.94 -48.13
N ARG A 8 -20.65 22.95 -48.37
CA ARG A 8 -19.63 23.41 -47.41
C ARG A 8 -20.24 24.12 -46.19
N MET A 9 -21.26 24.94 -46.38
CA MET A 9 -21.97 25.63 -45.28
C MET A 9 -22.75 24.62 -44.43
N LEU A 10 -23.35 23.60 -45.06
CA LEU A 10 -24.06 22.55 -44.34
C LEU A 10 -23.11 21.76 -43.41
N ARG A 11 -21.88 21.44 -43.87
CA ARG A 11 -20.86 20.75 -43.05
C ARG A 11 -20.38 21.60 -41.89
N VAL A 12 -20.22 22.92 -42.07
CA VAL A 12 -19.83 23.83 -40.99
C VAL A 12 -20.95 23.98 -39.96
N VAL A 13 -22.20 24.11 -40.40
CA VAL A 13 -23.35 24.21 -39.49
C VAL A 13 -23.56 22.92 -38.70
N VAL A 14 -23.44 21.75 -39.35
CA VAL A 14 -23.51 20.45 -38.67
C VAL A 14 -22.32 20.25 -37.72
N GLY A 15 -21.12 20.68 -38.10
CA GLY A 15 -19.94 20.65 -37.23
C GLY A 15 -20.09 21.54 -35.99
N CYS A 16 -20.59 22.75 -36.15
CA CYS A 16 -20.85 23.66 -35.02
C CYS A 16 -21.98 23.13 -34.11
N ALA A 17 -23.06 22.59 -34.70
CA ALA A 17 -24.16 22.03 -33.93
C ALA A 17 -23.73 20.79 -33.13
N THR A 18 -22.93 19.91 -33.72
CA THR A 18 -22.39 18.72 -33.03
C THR A 18 -21.39 19.09 -31.94
N GLY A 19 -20.48 20.04 -32.19
CA GLY A 19 -19.55 20.56 -31.18
C GLY A 19 -20.26 21.20 -29.98
N ALA A 20 -21.30 22.00 -30.23
CA ALA A 20 -22.11 22.60 -29.18
C ALA A 20 -22.87 21.55 -28.36
N LEU A 21 -23.42 20.51 -29.01
CA LEU A 21 -24.13 19.43 -28.32
C LEU A 21 -23.20 18.64 -27.40
N VAL A 22 -21.98 18.34 -27.84
CA VAL A 22 -20.96 17.64 -27.03
C VAL A 22 -20.53 18.49 -25.83
N LEU A 23 -20.38 19.81 -26.02
CA LEU A 23 -20.03 20.72 -24.91
C LEU A 23 -21.16 20.81 -23.87
N VAL A 24 -22.42 20.87 -24.30
CA VAL A 24 -23.59 20.92 -23.41
C VAL A 24 -23.74 19.60 -22.65
N LEU A 25 -23.54 18.45 -23.32
CA LEU A 25 -23.61 17.14 -22.67
C LEU A 25 -22.48 16.94 -21.65
N THR A 26 -21.26 17.34 -21.99
CA THR A 26 -20.12 17.25 -21.05
C THR A 26 -20.28 18.17 -19.84
N LEU A 27 -20.76 19.40 -20.04
CA LEU A 27 -21.08 20.31 -18.94
C LEU A 27 -22.25 19.80 -18.08
N SER A 28 -23.27 19.20 -18.70
CA SER A 28 -24.40 18.58 -17.98
C SER A 28 -23.94 17.41 -17.11
N VAL A 29 -23.05 16.55 -17.63
CA VAL A 29 -22.47 15.43 -16.86
C VAL A 29 -21.61 15.94 -15.71
N LEU A 30 -20.82 17.00 -15.92
CA LEU A 30 -20.01 17.62 -14.86
C LEU A 30 -20.87 18.29 -13.77
N MET A 31 -21.98 18.93 -14.16
CA MET A 31 -22.96 19.51 -13.24
C MET A 31 -23.68 18.43 -12.43
N GLN A 32 -24.10 17.32 -13.06
CA GLN A 32 -24.75 16.19 -12.38
C GLN A 32 -23.79 15.47 -11.41
N LYS A 33 -22.49 15.38 -11.76
CA LYS A 33 -21.46 14.86 -10.86
C LYS A 33 -21.17 15.79 -9.67
N ARG A 34 -21.38 17.11 -9.84
CA ARG A 34 -21.28 18.11 -8.76
C ARG A 34 -22.48 18.07 -7.82
N ASP A 35 -23.68 17.85 -8.33
CA ASP A 35 -24.89 17.67 -7.51
C ASP A 35 -24.82 16.39 -6.67
N HIS A 36 -24.34 15.28 -7.23
CA HIS A 36 -24.08 14.06 -6.44
C HIS A 36 -23.01 14.24 -5.35
N ARG A 37 -22.10 15.21 -5.49
CA ARG A 37 -21.11 15.57 -4.47
C ARG A 37 -21.64 16.57 -3.43
N SER A 38 -22.79 17.20 -3.69
CA SER A 38 -23.37 18.27 -2.86
C SER A 38 -24.56 17.80 -2.00
N VAL A 39 -25.05 16.57 -2.20
CA VAL A 39 -26.02 15.94 -1.30
C VAL A 39 -25.28 15.37 -0.08
N GLY A 40 -24.92 16.26 0.83
CA GLY A 40 -24.31 15.94 2.13
C GLY A 40 -24.32 17.09 3.12
N LEU A 41 -25.12 18.14 2.89
CA LEU A 41 -25.24 19.26 3.82
C LEU A 41 -26.63 19.88 3.76
N ALA A 42 -27.60 19.22 4.39
CA ALA A 42 -28.90 19.83 4.65
C ALA A 42 -29.47 19.31 5.98
N GLY A 43 -29.63 20.22 6.95
CA GLY A 43 -30.51 20.06 8.11
C GLY A 43 -29.80 19.92 9.45
N LEU A 44 -29.39 21.04 10.05
CA LEU A 44 -29.28 21.14 11.51
C LEU A 44 -30.62 21.66 12.05
N PRO A 45 -31.36 20.90 12.87
CA PRO A 45 -32.20 21.49 13.90
C PRO A 45 -31.36 21.70 15.16
N SER A 46 -31.42 22.92 15.67
CA SER A 46 -31.09 23.24 17.05
C SER A 46 -32.05 22.50 17.98
N ASP A 47 -31.53 21.65 18.87
CA ASP A 47 -32.18 21.38 20.15
C ASP A 47 -31.13 20.90 21.17
N GLU A 48 -31.13 21.57 22.31
CA GLU A 48 -30.41 21.18 23.51
C GLU A 48 -31.02 19.90 24.11
N ASN A 49 -30.13 19.06 24.63
CA ASN A 49 -30.33 18.06 25.69
C ASN A 49 -30.51 16.58 25.26
N SER A 50 -29.64 15.76 25.88
CA SER A 50 -29.74 14.32 26.15
C SER A 50 -29.30 13.27 25.11
N THR A 51 -28.39 12.41 25.60
CA THR A 51 -28.11 10.99 25.25
C THR A 51 -27.35 10.64 23.96
N LEU A 52 -26.12 10.14 24.15
CA LEU A 52 -25.28 9.44 23.18
C LEU A 52 -26.08 8.37 22.39
N PRO A 53 -26.11 8.41 21.04
CA PRO A 53 -26.72 7.35 20.25
C PRO A 53 -25.82 6.10 20.20
N ALA A 54 -26.48 4.95 20.21
CA ALA A 54 -25.92 3.62 20.38
C ALA A 54 -24.97 3.16 19.25
N LEU A 55 -23.95 2.40 19.68
CA LEU A 55 -22.84 1.78 18.94
C LEU A 55 -23.21 0.65 17.96
N THR A 56 -24.40 0.68 17.36
CA THR A 56 -24.90 -0.46 16.57
C THR A 56 -25.46 -0.01 15.23
N GLU A 57 -24.58 0.19 14.25
CA GLU A 57 -24.82 -0.05 12.82
C GLU A 57 -23.57 0.32 11.99
N GLN A 58 -22.59 -0.58 11.84
CA GLN A 58 -21.53 -0.40 10.82
C GLN A 58 -21.12 -1.70 10.12
N LYS A 59 -21.11 -1.62 8.78
CA LYS A 59 -20.71 -2.62 7.78
C LYS A 59 -19.18 -2.82 7.78
N PRO A 60 -18.67 -4.06 7.71
CA PRO A 60 -17.23 -4.32 7.72
C PRO A 60 -16.59 -4.11 6.34
N THR A 61 -15.52 -3.31 6.28
CA THR A 61 -14.73 -2.97 5.09
C THR A 61 -13.27 -3.43 5.26
N TRP A 62 -12.77 -4.26 4.34
CA TRP A 62 -11.43 -4.86 4.37
C TRP A 62 -11.01 -5.06 2.87
N THR A 63 -9.89 -4.59 2.28
CA THR A 63 -8.59 -4.11 2.78
C THR A 63 -7.78 -3.28 1.75
N THR A 64 -7.50 -2.00 2.04
CA THR A 64 -6.17 -1.32 2.01
C THR A 64 -5.83 -0.66 3.38
N GLU A 65 -6.78 -0.77 4.33
CA GLU A 65 -6.64 -0.99 5.78
C GLU A 65 -6.29 0.15 6.74
N GLN A 66 -7.20 1.13 6.80
CA GLN A 66 -8.07 1.32 7.97
C GLN A 66 -9.25 2.25 7.63
N LEU A 67 -10.32 2.18 8.44
CA LEU A 67 -11.37 3.21 8.51
C LEU A 67 -10.84 4.53 9.13
N GLU A 68 -9.57 4.56 9.56
CA GLU A 68 -8.85 5.71 10.10
C GLU A 68 -7.36 5.69 9.65
N PRO A 69 -6.83 6.80 9.10
CA PRO A 69 -5.41 6.89 8.75
C PRO A 69 -4.51 6.64 9.97
N LYS A 70 -3.59 5.66 9.89
CA LYS A 70 -2.52 5.48 10.90
C LYS A 70 -1.16 5.69 10.25
N LEU A 71 -0.33 6.52 10.90
CA LEU A 71 0.96 6.98 10.38
C LEU A 71 2.14 6.01 10.63
N ALA A 72 1.93 4.86 11.25
CA ALA A 72 2.97 3.84 11.39
C ALA A 72 2.35 2.48 11.80
N TYR A 73 2.74 1.40 11.12
CA TYR A 73 2.41 0.04 11.52
C TYR A 73 3.49 -0.94 11.02
N ALA A 74 4.36 -1.40 11.91
CA ALA A 74 5.18 -2.58 11.64
C ALA A 74 4.30 -3.82 11.87
N GLN A 75 4.12 -4.66 10.84
CA GLN A 75 3.13 -5.75 10.90
C GLN A 75 3.71 -7.03 11.52
N TYR A 76 5.02 -7.28 11.34
CA TYR A 76 5.73 -8.42 11.92
C TYR A 76 7.25 -8.24 11.78
N ALA A 77 7.99 -8.40 12.87
CA ALA A 77 9.45 -8.38 12.88
C ALA A 77 9.97 -9.81 13.08
N THR A 78 10.94 -10.21 12.25
CA THR A 78 11.59 -11.53 12.32
C THR A 78 12.77 -11.53 13.28
N ASP A 79 13.35 -10.35 13.56
CA ASP A 79 14.40 -10.13 14.56
C ASP A 79 14.13 -8.81 15.30
N LEU A 80 14.41 -8.79 16.61
CA LEU A 80 14.23 -7.63 17.50
C LEU A 80 15.45 -6.69 17.51
N ASP A 81 16.55 -7.07 16.89
CA ASP A 81 17.69 -6.18 16.64
C ASP A 81 17.32 -5.15 15.55
N TYR A 82 16.70 -4.04 16.01
CA TYR A 82 16.17 -2.98 15.17
C TYR A 82 17.18 -2.43 14.15
N LEU A 83 16.77 -2.46 12.88
CA LEU A 83 17.36 -1.81 11.70
C LEU A 83 18.91 -1.66 11.74
N PRO A 84 19.67 -2.70 11.37
CA PRO A 84 21.05 -2.52 10.96
C PRO A 84 21.05 -1.80 9.59
N LEU A 85 20.79 -0.49 9.60
CA LEU A 85 20.99 0.33 8.41
C LEU A 85 22.49 0.23 8.06
N PRO A 86 22.85 -0.01 6.78
CA PRO A 86 24.23 -0.16 6.40
C PRO A 86 25.01 1.10 6.80
N SER A 87 25.98 0.93 7.71
CA SER A 87 27.01 1.94 7.94
C SER A 87 27.81 2.07 6.64
N PRO A 88 28.03 3.28 6.11
CA PRO A 88 28.85 3.45 4.92
C PRO A 88 30.30 2.97 5.10
N ASN A 89 30.77 2.65 6.33
CA ASN A 89 32.19 2.39 6.61
C ASN A 89 32.48 1.23 7.62
N GLY A 90 32.02 0.00 7.37
CA GLY A 90 32.57 -1.19 8.07
C GLY A 90 32.01 -1.50 9.48
N PRO A 91 32.53 -2.54 10.15
CA PRO A 91 31.73 -3.50 10.91
C PRO A 91 31.25 -3.00 12.28
N ALA A 92 30.13 -3.61 12.71
CA ALA A 92 29.33 -3.27 13.87
C ALA A 92 30.12 -3.11 15.18
N SER A 93 30.01 -1.94 15.81
CA SER A 93 30.10 -1.72 17.28
C SER A 93 30.16 -0.23 17.62
N SER A 94 29.04 0.47 17.53
CA SER A 94 28.73 1.71 18.30
C SER A 94 27.31 2.16 17.95
N PRO A 95 26.57 2.80 18.89
CA PRO A 95 25.34 3.50 18.55
C PRO A 95 25.68 4.66 17.62
N LEU A 96 25.68 4.39 16.32
CA LEU A 96 25.80 5.37 15.27
C LEU A 96 24.60 6.29 15.39
N THR A 97 24.83 7.55 15.75
CA THR A 97 23.83 8.61 15.63
C THR A 97 23.39 8.62 14.17
N LEU A 98 22.17 8.15 13.89
CA LEU A 98 21.60 8.15 12.55
C LEU A 98 21.42 9.59 12.09
N THR A 99 22.46 10.19 11.48
CA THR A 99 22.32 11.45 10.77
C THR A 99 21.60 11.15 9.46
N LEU A 100 20.28 11.26 9.52
CA LEU A 100 19.41 11.29 8.36
C LEU A 100 19.88 12.39 7.40
N SER A 101 20.19 12.02 6.15
CA SER A 101 20.46 12.99 5.07
C SER A 101 19.20 13.68 4.55
N SER A 102 18.03 13.13 4.90
CA SER A 102 16.71 13.71 4.65
C SER A 102 15.81 13.52 5.87
N PRO A 103 14.91 14.46 6.19
CA PRO A 103 14.05 14.34 7.37
C PRO A 103 13.07 13.16 7.35
N VAL A 104 12.89 12.52 6.20
CA VAL A 104 12.08 11.32 6.00
C VAL A 104 12.90 10.33 5.17
N ALA A 105 13.04 9.11 5.66
CA ALA A 105 13.59 7.99 4.91
C ALA A 105 12.60 6.84 4.83
N VAL A 106 12.33 6.36 3.63
CA VAL A 106 11.32 5.32 3.35
C VAL A 106 11.78 4.39 2.22
N PRO A 107 11.35 3.12 2.21
CA PRO A 107 11.57 2.25 1.07
C PRO A 107 10.61 2.61 -0.07
N ARG A 108 10.92 2.10 -1.26
CA ARG A 108 9.99 2.15 -2.39
C ARG A 108 8.95 1.04 -2.28
N ALA A 109 7.73 1.33 -2.73
CA ALA A 109 6.67 0.34 -2.88
C ALA A 109 6.91 -0.47 -4.17
N TYR A 110 7.92 -1.36 -4.14
CA TYR A 110 8.38 -2.08 -5.34
C TYR A 110 7.26 -2.81 -6.10
N TRP A 111 6.23 -3.29 -5.39
CA TRP A 111 5.08 -3.99 -5.98
C TRP A 111 4.19 -3.09 -6.85
N LEU A 112 4.27 -1.76 -6.70
CA LEU A 112 3.56 -0.77 -7.53
C LEU A 112 4.40 -0.25 -8.70
N ASN A 113 5.68 -0.61 -8.76
CA ASN A 113 6.62 -0.08 -9.74
C ASN A 113 6.89 -1.12 -10.82
N GLU A 114 6.84 -0.70 -12.08
CA GLU A 114 7.30 -1.56 -13.17
C GLU A 114 8.82 -1.59 -13.19
N LYS A 115 9.40 -2.71 -13.67
CA LYS A 115 10.86 -2.92 -13.68
C LYS A 115 11.63 -1.79 -14.37
N ASN A 116 11.01 -1.20 -15.41
CA ASN A 116 11.59 -0.12 -16.22
C ASN A 116 11.14 1.28 -15.78
N THR A 117 10.40 1.41 -14.68
CA THR A 117 10.01 2.72 -14.15
C THR A 117 11.26 3.47 -13.70
N GLU A 118 11.49 4.64 -14.27
CA GLU A 118 12.56 5.56 -13.87
C GLU A 118 12.55 5.75 -12.35
N ILE A 119 13.73 5.72 -11.71
CA ILE A 119 13.89 5.82 -10.26
C ILE A 119 13.14 7.02 -9.68
N ALA A 120 13.11 8.16 -10.38
CA ALA A 120 12.41 9.38 -9.97
C ALA A 120 10.87 9.26 -9.98
N LYS A 121 10.31 8.29 -10.70
CA LYS A 121 8.86 8.06 -10.83
C LYS A 121 8.36 6.91 -9.96
N GLN A 122 9.25 6.19 -9.28
CA GLN A 122 8.89 5.06 -8.46
C GLN A 122 8.18 5.51 -7.16
N VAL A 123 7.07 4.86 -6.84
CA VAL A 123 6.20 5.16 -5.70
C VAL A 123 6.92 4.82 -4.38
N LEU A 124 6.81 5.73 -3.41
CA LEU A 124 7.27 5.53 -2.04
C LEU A 124 6.28 4.68 -1.23
N GLY A 125 6.79 3.81 -0.36
CA GLY A 125 5.97 3.11 0.63
C GLY A 125 5.96 3.83 1.99
N SER A 126 4.89 3.65 2.78
CA SER A 126 4.78 4.17 4.15
C SER A 126 4.84 3.09 5.24
N HIS A 127 4.98 1.81 4.86
CA HIS A 127 4.99 0.67 5.78
C HIS A 127 6.18 0.65 6.74
N VAL A 128 7.30 1.25 6.36
CA VAL A 128 8.47 1.49 7.22
C VAL A 128 8.95 2.91 6.97
N MET A 129 9.05 3.71 8.02
CA MET A 129 9.51 5.10 7.91
C MET A 129 10.45 5.44 9.05
N LEU A 130 11.59 6.05 8.70
CA LEU A 130 12.47 6.72 9.63
C LEU A 130 12.26 8.24 9.47
N ILE A 131 11.69 8.88 10.50
CA ILE A 131 11.25 10.27 10.44
C ILE A 131 11.91 11.04 11.57
N GLU A 132 12.52 12.18 11.24
CA GLU A 132 12.99 13.14 12.23
C GLU A 132 11.76 13.82 12.91
N PRO A 133 11.60 13.74 14.23
CA PRO A 133 10.46 14.35 14.91
C PRO A 133 10.43 15.88 14.73
N ASN A 134 9.34 16.41 14.16
CA ASN A 134 9.18 17.84 13.96
C ASN A 134 7.69 18.25 13.92
N MET A 135 7.28 19.15 14.81
CA MET A 135 5.87 19.56 14.93
C MET A 135 5.33 20.31 13.72
N ALA A 136 6.14 21.10 13.03
CA ALA A 136 5.69 21.82 11.84
C ALA A 136 5.45 20.84 10.67
N ARG A 137 6.32 19.83 10.52
CA ARG A 137 6.17 18.76 9.53
C ARG A 137 4.96 17.89 9.84
N TYR A 138 4.80 17.47 11.09
CA TYR A 138 3.63 16.72 11.55
C TYR A 138 2.32 17.43 11.17
N LYS A 139 2.19 18.73 11.49
CA LYS A 139 0.99 19.50 11.14
C LYS A 139 0.74 19.54 9.63
N LYS A 140 1.80 19.66 8.82
CA LYS A 140 1.67 19.61 7.35
C LYS A 140 1.17 18.26 6.86
N ILE A 141 1.74 17.16 7.36
CA ILE A 141 1.33 15.79 7.00
C ILE A 141 -0.13 15.56 7.36
N ILE A 142 -0.54 15.91 8.58
CA ILE A 142 -1.93 15.75 9.03
C ILE A 142 -2.89 16.62 8.20
N ASN A 143 -2.53 17.88 7.94
CA ASN A 143 -3.37 18.76 7.13
C ASN A 143 -3.54 18.23 5.70
N GLU A 144 -2.47 17.70 5.09
CA GLU A 144 -2.53 17.08 3.77
C GLU A 144 -3.45 15.86 3.76
N ALA A 145 -3.30 14.97 4.76
CA ALA A 145 -4.16 13.79 4.90
C ALA A 145 -5.64 14.16 5.06
N LEU A 146 -5.95 15.18 5.88
CA LEU A 146 -7.32 15.65 6.08
C LEU A 146 -7.92 16.33 4.84
N GLN A 147 -7.10 17.04 4.06
CA GLN A 147 -7.56 17.75 2.86
C GLN A 147 -7.77 16.82 1.67
N SER A 148 -6.86 15.88 1.46
CA SER A 148 -6.92 14.90 0.37
C SER A 148 -7.95 13.80 0.66
N GLY A 149 -8.04 13.35 1.92
CA GLY A 149 -8.73 12.12 2.29
C GLY A 149 -7.98 10.86 1.83
N ASP A 150 -6.71 11.02 1.43
CA ASP A 150 -5.85 9.94 0.96
C ASP A 150 -5.28 9.12 2.12
N PHE A 151 -4.82 7.90 1.81
CA PHE A 151 -4.11 7.09 2.78
C PHE A 151 -2.67 7.57 2.97
N ASP A 152 -2.03 7.06 4.02
CA ASP A 152 -0.70 7.44 4.45
C ASP A 152 0.36 7.29 3.35
N MET A 153 0.29 6.22 2.55
CA MET A 153 1.23 6.00 1.44
C MET A 153 1.13 7.09 0.37
N GLU A 154 -0.08 7.44 -0.06
CA GLU A 154 -0.33 8.49 -1.04
C GLU A 154 0.10 9.86 -0.52
N VAL A 155 -0.21 10.18 0.75
CA VAL A 155 0.19 11.44 1.40
C VAL A 155 1.72 11.54 1.45
N ILE A 156 2.40 10.50 1.96
CA ILE A 156 3.86 10.49 2.07
C ILE A 156 4.52 10.55 0.69
N ASN A 157 4.01 9.79 -0.28
CA ASN A 157 4.52 9.82 -1.64
C ASN A 157 4.32 11.21 -2.28
N HIS A 158 3.15 11.83 -2.12
CA HIS A 158 2.86 13.17 -2.63
C HIS A 158 3.83 14.21 -2.04
N MET A 159 4.02 14.19 -0.73
CA MET A 159 4.81 15.20 -0.02
C MET A 159 6.32 15.00 -0.14
N PHE A 160 6.79 13.74 -0.25
CA PHE A 160 8.22 13.42 -0.07
C PHE A 160 8.88 12.67 -1.24
N LYS A 161 8.17 12.34 -2.34
CA LYS A 161 8.77 11.62 -3.50
C LYS A 161 10.11 12.17 -4.00
N ASP A 162 10.28 13.50 -3.95
CA ASP A 162 11.45 14.19 -4.49
C ASP A 162 12.50 14.54 -3.42
N SER A 163 12.22 14.28 -2.13
CA SER A 163 13.07 14.70 -1.02
C SER A 163 13.39 13.60 0.00
N ALA A 164 12.65 12.50 0.01
CA ALA A 164 12.90 11.38 0.92
C ALA A 164 14.24 10.70 0.61
N MET A 165 14.95 10.30 1.67
CA MET A 165 16.03 9.34 1.54
C MET A 165 15.43 7.96 1.24
N ILE A 166 15.95 7.26 0.23
CA ILE A 166 15.44 5.94 -0.15
C ILE A 166 16.14 4.86 0.67
N LEU A 167 15.34 4.07 1.38
CA LEU A 167 15.81 2.86 2.04
C LEU A 167 15.74 1.67 1.06
N PRO A 168 16.71 0.73 1.09
CA PRO A 168 16.59 -0.51 0.32
C PRO A 168 15.39 -1.30 0.82
N HIS A 169 14.49 -1.72 -0.07
CA HIS A 169 13.27 -2.43 0.32
C HIS A 169 13.56 -3.89 0.70
N ARG A 170 14.55 -4.54 0.06
CA ARG A 170 14.97 -5.90 0.44
C ARG A 170 15.33 -5.90 1.93
N ARG A 171 14.90 -6.95 2.62
CA ARG A 171 14.99 -7.18 4.07
C ARG A 171 14.02 -6.42 4.99
N ILE A 172 13.52 -5.24 4.61
CA ILE A 172 12.64 -4.44 5.49
C ILE A 172 11.21 -4.29 4.96
N ALA A 173 10.97 -4.72 3.73
CA ALA A 173 9.71 -4.59 3.02
C ALA A 173 9.30 -5.90 2.33
N LEU A 174 9.72 -7.06 2.84
CA LEU A 174 9.37 -8.35 2.24
C LEU A 174 7.85 -8.59 2.38
N LEU A 175 7.12 -8.61 1.26
CA LEU A 175 5.71 -8.93 1.28
C LEU A 175 5.54 -10.45 1.37
N THR A 176 4.61 -10.89 2.20
CA THR A 176 4.10 -12.27 2.20
C THR A 176 3.45 -12.64 0.86
N GLY A 177 2.80 -11.70 0.19
CA GLY A 177 2.28 -11.89 -1.17
C GLY A 177 3.37 -12.18 -2.20
N GLU A 178 4.65 -11.87 -1.92
CA GLU A 178 5.77 -12.20 -2.81
C GLU A 178 5.89 -13.72 -3.00
N PHE A 179 5.70 -14.51 -1.94
CA PHE A 179 5.77 -15.98 -1.99
C PHE A 179 4.64 -16.62 -2.81
N ARG A 180 3.62 -15.84 -3.17
CA ARG A 180 2.51 -16.27 -4.03
C ARG A 180 2.67 -15.78 -5.47
N SER A 181 3.68 -14.96 -5.73
CA SER A 181 3.99 -14.45 -7.06
C SER A 181 4.82 -15.48 -7.83
N GLU A 182 4.65 -15.53 -9.15
CA GLU A 182 5.56 -16.26 -10.05
C GLU A 182 6.71 -15.36 -10.53
N ASP A 183 6.50 -14.03 -10.51
CA ASP A 183 7.49 -13.04 -10.93
C ASP A 183 7.99 -12.25 -9.71
N HIS A 184 9.25 -12.48 -9.36
CA HIS A 184 9.94 -11.81 -8.26
C HIS A 184 10.85 -10.67 -8.72
N SER A 185 10.86 -10.35 -10.01
CA SER A 185 11.82 -9.40 -10.59
C SER A 185 11.69 -7.99 -10.02
N LYS A 186 10.49 -7.60 -9.56
CA LYS A 186 10.23 -6.32 -8.89
C LYS A 186 10.88 -6.28 -7.50
N TYR A 187 10.90 -7.40 -6.79
CA TYR A 187 11.51 -7.51 -5.46
C TYR A 187 13.03 -7.65 -5.52
N LEU A 188 13.57 -8.49 -6.41
CA LEU A 188 15.01 -8.77 -6.51
C LEU A 188 15.84 -7.59 -7.04
N ALA A 189 15.17 -6.54 -7.52
CA ALA A 189 15.72 -5.30 -8.10
C ALA A 189 16.22 -5.44 -9.56
N PRO A 190 16.23 -4.33 -10.33
CA PRO A 190 16.58 -4.37 -11.75
C PRO A 190 18.10 -4.50 -11.95
N GLY A 191 18.54 -5.48 -12.75
CA GLY A 191 19.91 -5.55 -13.27
C GLY A 191 20.80 -6.63 -12.64
N GLU A 192 20.28 -7.41 -11.70
CA GLU A 192 20.96 -8.58 -11.16
C GLU A 192 20.26 -9.86 -11.64
N ASP A 193 21.05 -10.81 -12.14
CA ASP A 193 20.59 -12.15 -12.51
C ASP A 193 20.48 -13.03 -11.24
N GLU A 194 19.79 -12.53 -10.21
CA GLU A 194 19.52 -13.28 -8.99
C GLU A 194 18.25 -14.14 -9.14
N GLU A 195 18.33 -15.39 -8.67
CA GLU A 195 17.18 -16.30 -8.59
C GLU A 195 16.48 -16.13 -7.24
N TRP A 196 15.15 -16.18 -7.24
CA TRP A 196 14.37 -16.18 -6.02
C TRP A 196 14.66 -17.42 -5.16
N ASN A 197 15.02 -17.20 -3.90
CA ASN A 197 15.12 -18.25 -2.89
C ASN A 197 14.37 -17.80 -1.62
N ALA A 198 13.18 -18.36 -1.41
CA ALA A 198 12.30 -18.12 -0.27
C ALA A 198 13.03 -18.19 1.08
N ILE A 199 13.79 -19.26 1.32
CA ILE A 199 14.54 -19.49 2.57
C ILE A 199 15.58 -18.38 2.76
N GLY A 200 16.32 -18.08 1.68
CA GLY A 200 17.34 -17.05 1.66
C GLY A 200 16.76 -15.67 1.97
N GLU A 201 15.68 -15.26 1.30
CA GLU A 201 15.08 -13.94 1.50
C GLU A 201 14.48 -13.78 2.90
N VAL A 202 13.84 -14.82 3.46
CA VAL A 202 13.35 -14.75 4.84
C VAL A 202 14.47 -14.68 5.85
N SER A 203 15.52 -15.51 5.71
CA SER A 203 16.64 -15.52 6.65
C SER A 203 17.39 -14.18 6.73
N ARG A 204 17.36 -13.40 5.64
CA ARG A 204 17.97 -12.06 5.57
C ARG A 204 17.01 -10.94 5.95
N SER A 205 15.71 -11.22 6.02
CA SER A 205 14.70 -10.22 6.31
C SER A 205 14.60 -9.95 7.80
N VAL A 206 14.39 -8.66 8.12
CA VAL A 206 14.16 -8.14 9.47
C VAL A 206 12.68 -7.83 9.69
N LEU A 207 11.97 -7.43 8.61
CA LEU A 207 10.55 -7.12 8.66
C LEU A 207 9.82 -7.82 7.52
N VAL A 208 8.65 -8.35 7.86
CA VAL A 208 7.72 -8.97 6.91
C VAL A 208 6.40 -8.21 6.92
N HIS A 209 5.93 -7.86 5.73
CA HIS A 209 4.68 -7.16 5.51
C HIS A 209 3.59 -8.16 5.08
N PHE A 210 2.60 -8.39 5.94
CA PHE A 210 1.42 -9.19 5.61
C PHE A 210 0.55 -8.50 4.55
N SER A 211 0.54 -8.98 3.31
CA SER A 211 -0.15 -8.32 2.19
C SER A 211 -0.70 -9.34 1.19
N ASP A 212 -1.68 -10.12 1.66
CA ASP A 212 -2.20 -11.31 0.98
C ASP A 212 -3.65 -11.21 0.51
N TRP A 213 -4.15 -10.01 0.20
CA TRP A 213 -5.54 -9.87 -0.26
C TRP A 213 -5.89 -10.92 -1.34
N PRO A 214 -7.05 -11.62 -1.25
CA PRO A 214 -8.18 -11.40 -0.33
C PRO A 214 -8.10 -12.13 1.02
N LEU A 215 -6.98 -12.74 1.38
CA LEU A 215 -6.79 -13.32 2.71
C LEU A 215 -6.85 -12.20 3.76
N PRO A 216 -7.66 -12.34 4.84
CA PRO A 216 -7.75 -11.30 5.85
C PRO A 216 -6.42 -11.21 6.61
N LYS A 217 -6.17 -10.05 7.23
CA LYS A 217 -4.96 -9.84 8.03
C LYS A 217 -4.82 -10.88 9.15
N PRO A 218 -3.59 -11.20 9.58
CA PRO A 218 -3.33 -12.27 10.54
C PRO A 218 -4.09 -12.15 11.87
N TRP A 219 -4.36 -10.93 12.35
CA TRP A 219 -5.11 -10.73 13.59
C TRP A 219 -6.62 -11.03 13.47
N ARG A 220 -7.16 -11.14 12.24
CA ARG A 220 -8.55 -11.47 11.95
C ARG A 220 -8.70 -12.98 11.72
N SER A 221 -9.87 -13.50 12.08
CA SER A 221 -10.20 -14.90 11.78
C SER A 221 -10.30 -15.13 10.28
N ARG A 222 -9.77 -16.26 9.82
CA ARG A 222 -9.82 -16.73 8.43
C ARG A 222 -10.58 -18.05 8.33
N THR A 223 -11.29 -18.27 7.24
CA THR A 223 -11.94 -19.54 6.95
C THR A 223 -10.95 -20.53 6.32
N LYS A 224 -11.26 -21.83 6.39
CA LYS A 224 -10.47 -22.87 5.69
C LYS A 224 -10.37 -22.62 4.18
N LYS A 225 -11.45 -22.14 3.58
CA LYS A 225 -11.46 -21.80 2.15
C LYS A 225 -10.49 -20.67 1.83
N GLN A 226 -10.56 -19.57 2.59
CA GLN A 226 -9.64 -18.44 2.40
C GLN A 226 -8.17 -18.86 2.56
N TRP A 227 -7.89 -19.74 3.52
CA TRP A 227 -6.55 -20.29 3.71
C TRP A 227 -6.07 -21.07 2.48
N VAL A 228 -6.85 -22.05 2.03
CA VAL A 228 -6.49 -22.90 0.88
C VAL A 228 -6.35 -22.08 -0.41
N ASP A 229 -7.25 -21.12 -0.64
CA ASP A 229 -7.22 -20.26 -1.83
C ASP A 229 -6.00 -19.30 -1.85
N ALA A 230 -5.35 -19.08 -0.71
CA ALA A 230 -4.20 -18.16 -0.59
C ALA A 230 -2.84 -18.87 -0.52
N LEU A 231 -2.81 -20.20 -0.42
CA LEU A 231 -1.56 -20.95 -0.37
C LEU A 231 -0.75 -20.72 -1.65
N PRO A 232 0.58 -20.46 -1.55
CA PRO A 232 1.46 -20.55 -2.70
C PRO A 232 1.34 -21.91 -3.40
N GLU A 233 1.50 -21.88 -4.72
CA GLU A 233 1.53 -23.12 -5.50
C GLU A 233 2.77 -23.95 -5.13
N CYS A 234 2.61 -25.27 -5.12
CA CYS A 234 3.73 -26.19 -5.11
C CYS A 234 3.64 -27.11 -6.33
N PRO A 235 4.28 -26.74 -7.44
CA PRO A 235 4.28 -27.53 -8.67
C PRO A 235 4.86 -28.93 -8.46
N ASP A 236 4.41 -29.89 -9.28
CA ASP A 236 4.91 -31.26 -9.25
C ASP A 236 6.37 -31.37 -9.71
N ASP A 237 6.84 -30.42 -10.52
CA ASP A 237 8.21 -30.30 -11.01
C ASP A 237 9.11 -29.46 -10.09
N ASP A 238 8.63 -29.01 -8.94
CA ASP A 238 9.49 -28.38 -7.94
C ASP A 238 10.41 -29.42 -7.29
N VAL A 239 11.71 -29.27 -7.54
CA VAL A 239 12.75 -30.20 -7.08
C VAL A 239 13.48 -29.60 -5.88
N GLU A 240 13.65 -30.42 -4.85
CA GLU A 240 14.49 -30.11 -3.70
C GLU A 240 15.94 -29.87 -4.12
N ARG A 241 16.51 -28.77 -3.64
CA ARG A 241 17.92 -28.37 -3.80
C ARG A 241 18.57 -28.26 -2.43
N GLU A 242 19.90 -28.27 -2.38
CA GLU A 242 20.67 -28.17 -1.12
C GLU A 242 20.30 -26.92 -0.30
N ASP A 243 19.98 -25.81 -0.97
CA ASP A 243 19.64 -24.52 -0.39
C ASP A 243 18.14 -24.20 -0.38
N ARG A 244 17.29 -25.11 -0.89
CA ARG A 244 15.84 -24.89 -1.03
C ARG A 244 15.07 -26.21 -0.98
N PRO A 245 14.24 -26.47 0.05
CA PRO A 245 13.37 -27.64 0.06
C PRO A 245 12.27 -27.53 -1.01
N ARG A 246 11.66 -28.66 -1.36
CA ARG A 246 10.45 -28.67 -2.18
C ARG A 246 9.32 -27.90 -1.48
N CYS A 247 8.51 -27.18 -2.24
CA CYS A 247 7.45 -26.28 -1.79
C CYS A 247 7.94 -25.17 -0.84
N ALA A 248 9.18 -24.67 -1.01
CA ALA A 248 9.77 -23.71 -0.07
C ALA A 248 8.89 -22.46 0.14
N ASP A 249 8.28 -21.93 -0.92
CA ASP A 249 7.39 -20.78 -0.83
C ASP A 249 6.17 -21.06 0.05
N GLN A 250 5.48 -22.17 -0.21
CA GLN A 250 4.33 -22.59 0.58
C GLN A 250 4.71 -22.84 2.04
N MET A 251 5.82 -23.55 2.28
CA MET A 251 6.32 -23.85 3.63
C MET A 251 6.58 -22.57 4.42
N ILE A 252 7.30 -21.61 3.83
CA ILE A 252 7.67 -20.35 4.46
C ILE A 252 6.44 -19.46 4.68
N TRP A 253 5.60 -19.33 3.66
CA TRP A 253 4.38 -18.53 3.73
C TRP A 253 3.44 -19.05 4.82
N THR A 254 3.21 -20.36 4.87
CA THR A 254 2.42 -21.00 5.93
C THR A 254 3.07 -20.76 7.29
N GLY A 255 4.39 -20.90 7.38
CA GLY A 255 5.17 -20.65 8.60
C GLY A 255 4.95 -19.24 9.17
N PHE A 256 4.87 -18.19 8.34
CA PHE A 256 4.59 -16.84 8.84
C PHE A 256 3.25 -16.74 9.58
N TYR A 257 2.20 -17.29 8.99
CA TYR A 257 0.85 -17.22 9.55
C TYR A 257 0.68 -18.12 10.78
N GLU A 258 1.20 -19.35 10.73
CA GLU A 258 1.16 -20.27 11.87
C GLU A 258 1.98 -19.73 13.04
N ASN A 259 3.15 -19.14 12.77
CA ASN A 259 3.97 -18.54 13.80
C ASN A 259 3.29 -17.32 14.42
N TYR A 260 2.65 -16.47 13.60
CA TYR A 260 1.84 -15.36 14.10
C TYR A 260 0.69 -15.85 14.99
N ASP A 261 -0.08 -16.85 14.55
CA ASP A 261 -1.20 -17.39 15.32
C ASP A 261 -0.73 -17.98 16.66
N ARG A 262 0.35 -18.76 16.64
CA ARG A 262 0.97 -19.35 17.83
C ARG A 262 1.43 -18.27 18.81
N LEU A 263 2.12 -17.23 18.34
CA LEU A 263 2.60 -16.13 19.19
C LEU A 263 1.42 -15.31 19.74
N LYS A 264 0.40 -15.04 18.91
CA LYS A 264 -0.82 -14.37 19.35
C LYS A 264 -1.51 -15.16 20.47
N GLU A 265 -1.63 -16.48 20.32
CA GLU A 265 -2.20 -17.34 21.36
C GLU A 265 -1.37 -17.30 22.65
N GLN A 266 -0.05 -17.37 22.56
CA GLN A 266 0.85 -17.32 23.72
C GLN A 266 0.78 -15.98 24.48
N GLU A 267 0.81 -14.86 23.75
CA GLU A 267 0.90 -13.52 24.36
C GLU A 267 -0.49 -12.96 24.76
N CYS A 268 -1.51 -13.18 23.92
CA CYS A 268 -2.85 -12.66 24.16
C CYS A 268 -3.77 -13.66 24.86
N GLY A 269 -3.44 -14.95 24.88
CA GLY A 269 -4.22 -15.99 25.58
C GLY A 269 -4.19 -15.87 27.10
N ILE A 270 -3.30 -15.03 27.65
CA ILE A 270 -3.23 -14.71 29.09
C ILE A 270 -4.35 -13.73 29.51
N LEU A 271 -5.06 -13.10 28.57
CA LEU A 271 -6.10 -12.09 28.85
C LEU A 271 -7.51 -12.68 29.09
N HIS A 272 -7.60 -13.96 29.47
CA HIS A 272 -8.87 -14.65 29.77
C HIS A 272 -8.91 -15.22 31.18
#